data_AF-A0A5E7ZGS1-F1
#
_entry.id   AF-A0A5E7ZGS1-F1
#
_cell.length_a   1.000
_cell.length_b   1.000
_cell.length_c   1.000
_cell.angle_alpha   90.00
_cell.angle_beta   90.00
_cell.angle_gamma   90.00
#
_symmetry.space_group_name_H-M   'P 1'
#
loop_
_entity.id
_entity.type
_entity.pdbx_description
1 polymer ?
#
loop_
_entity_poly.entity_id
_entity_poly.type
_entity_poly.pdbx_seq_one_letter_code
_entity_poly.pdbx_strand_id
1 'polypeptide(L)'
;MDPNALLRDPIFGIDDLVTLTREPLHIEVAKSWVKHGHIKPVHVDGRRRFSAIQLLHADLVGLLAFTMKVPPSIGSAIADNAIAEYDSIEGDFLEVFNGKHFAAPPASGGNGKMTFNLVRTPGDILRPWQPGDREEDGVMIVLPVALVARGLFAKMRVLIEARSIGVGS
;
A
#
# COMPACT_ATOMS: atom_id res chain seq x y z
N MET A 1 20.45 12.48 -1.20
CA MET A 1 19.26 12.08 -0.41
C MET A 1 19.47 10.63 -0.04
N ASP A 2 19.37 10.28 1.25
CA ASP A 2 19.44 8.88 1.68
C ASP A 2 18.13 8.18 1.30
N PRO A 3 18.14 7.15 0.43
CA PRO A 3 16.93 6.42 0.07
C PRO A 3 16.24 5.78 1.29
N ASN A 4 16.98 5.35 2.30
CA ASN A 4 16.37 4.76 3.50
C ASN A 4 15.57 5.78 4.32
N ALA A 5 15.96 7.05 4.28
CA ALA A 5 15.18 8.13 4.88
C ALA A 5 13.82 8.24 4.20
N LEU A 6 13.73 8.16 2.86
CA LEU A 6 12.45 8.23 2.13
C LEU A 6 11.45 7.13 2.50
N LEU A 7 11.95 5.97 2.93
CA LEU A 7 11.09 4.84 3.29
C LEU A 7 10.23 5.18 4.52
N ARG A 8 10.80 5.92 5.48
CA ARG A 8 10.19 6.19 6.79
C ARG A 8 9.81 7.66 7.00
N ASP A 9 10.49 8.58 6.32
CA ASP A 9 10.27 10.01 6.48
C ASP A 9 8.98 10.44 5.77
N PRO A 10 8.07 11.11 6.50
CA PRO A 10 6.82 11.57 5.94
C PRO A 10 7.00 12.84 5.11
N ILE A 11 7.34 12.68 3.82
CA ILE A 11 7.56 13.80 2.89
C ILE A 11 6.47 13.98 1.83
N PHE A 12 5.65 12.95 1.60
CA PHE A 12 4.66 12.94 0.52
C PHE A 12 3.35 13.60 0.95
N GLY A 13 2.75 14.40 0.07
CA GLY A 13 1.45 15.03 0.30
C GLY A 13 0.25 14.14 -0.10
N ILE A 14 -0.96 14.66 0.10
CA ILE A 14 -2.18 13.96 -0.34
C ILE A 14 -2.27 13.87 -1.87
N ASP A 15 -1.72 14.84 -2.61
CA ASP A 15 -1.68 14.79 -4.07
C ASP A 15 -0.72 13.70 -4.57
N ASP A 16 0.37 13.44 -3.83
CA ASP A 16 1.28 12.33 -4.09
C ASP A 16 0.57 11.00 -3.89
N LEU A 17 -0.21 10.87 -2.80
CA LEU A 17 -1.03 9.69 -2.55
C LEU A 17 -1.99 9.41 -3.73
N VAL A 18 -2.72 10.43 -4.18
CA VAL A 18 -3.66 10.30 -5.32
C VAL A 18 -2.91 9.93 -6.60
N THR A 19 -1.72 10.47 -6.81
CA THR A 19 -0.92 10.24 -8.03
C THR A 19 -0.26 8.87 -8.05
N LEU A 20 0.22 8.40 -6.90
CA LEU A 20 1.08 7.22 -6.79
C LEU A 20 0.27 5.93 -6.64
N THR A 21 -0.92 6.00 -6.03
CA THR A 21 -1.81 4.84 -5.91
C THR A 21 -2.21 4.30 -7.29
N ARG A 22 -2.47 2.99 -7.36
CA ARG A 22 -2.76 2.28 -8.61
C ARG A 22 -4.19 2.47 -9.05
N GLU A 23 -5.10 2.36 -8.10
CA GLU A 23 -6.52 2.56 -8.32
C GLU A 23 -6.82 4.06 -8.34
N PRO A 24 -7.80 4.53 -9.14
CA PRO A 24 -8.17 5.94 -9.22
C PRO A 24 -8.78 6.42 -7.89
N LEU A 25 -7.92 6.74 -6.93
CA LEU A 25 -8.29 7.27 -5.63
C LEU A 25 -8.52 8.77 -5.77
N HIS A 26 -9.77 9.17 -6.03
CA HIS A 26 -10.11 10.59 -6.06
C HIS A 26 -9.72 11.29 -4.74
N ILE A 27 -9.28 12.55 -4.84
CA ILE A 27 -8.80 13.33 -3.69
C ILE A 27 -9.81 13.38 -2.52
N GLU A 28 -11.11 13.41 -2.81
CA GLU A 28 -12.16 13.41 -1.80
C GLU A 28 -12.28 12.05 -1.08
N VAL A 29 -12.03 10.95 -1.78
CA VAL A 29 -11.97 9.60 -1.18
C VAL A 29 -10.73 9.50 -0.30
N ALA A 30 -9.57 9.96 -0.77
CA ALA A 30 -8.35 10.02 0.02
C ALA A 30 -8.54 10.83 1.32
N LYS A 31 -9.13 12.03 1.23
CA LYS A 31 -9.46 12.87 2.39
C LYS A 31 -10.42 12.17 3.35
N SER A 32 -11.44 11.49 2.82
CA SER A 32 -12.39 10.71 3.62
C SER A 32 -11.68 9.57 4.37
N TRP A 33 -10.83 8.81 3.69
CA TRP A 33 -10.07 7.73 4.32
C TRP A 33 -9.11 8.21 5.40
N VAL A 34 -8.47 9.36 5.21
CA VAL A 34 -7.67 10.01 6.26
C VAL A 34 -8.57 10.43 7.43
N LYS A 35 -9.71 11.06 7.16
CA LYS A 35 -10.66 11.53 8.19
C LYS A 35 -11.17 10.37 9.06
N HIS A 36 -11.43 9.22 8.44
CA HIS A 36 -11.93 8.02 9.11
C HIS A 36 -10.81 7.08 9.61
N GLY A 37 -9.55 7.48 9.50
CA GLY A 37 -8.40 6.72 10.02
C GLY A 37 -8.10 5.43 9.28
N HIS A 38 -8.65 5.24 8.07
CA HIS A 38 -8.34 4.07 7.23
C HIS A 38 -6.93 4.15 6.65
N ILE A 39 -6.41 5.36 6.44
CA ILE A 39 -5.01 5.63 6.14
C ILE A 39 -4.53 6.73 7.07
N LYS A 40 -3.31 6.62 7.60
CA LYS A 40 -2.85 7.42 8.73
C LYS A 40 -1.59 8.20 8.38
N PRO A 41 -1.71 9.46 7.88
CA PRO A 41 -0.56 10.34 7.71
C PRO A 41 0.00 10.81 9.06
N VAL A 42 1.23 11.32 9.05
CA VAL A 42 1.84 12.06 10.16
C VAL A 42 1.61 13.56 9.98
N HIS A 43 1.47 14.31 11.07
CA HIS A 43 1.48 15.77 11.01
C HIS A 43 2.92 16.28 11.10
N VAL A 44 3.38 16.96 10.05
CA VAL A 44 4.71 17.58 9.95
C VAL A 44 4.50 19.03 9.53
N ASP A 45 5.00 19.97 10.32
CA ASP A 45 4.88 21.42 10.05
C ASP A 45 3.45 21.87 9.71
N GLY A 46 2.47 21.35 10.45
CA GLY A 46 1.05 21.66 10.26
C GLY A 46 0.41 21.02 9.02
N ARG A 47 1.12 20.16 8.29
CA ARG A 47 0.63 19.46 7.10
C ARG A 47 0.58 17.96 7.32
N ARG A 48 -0.43 17.30 6.75
CA ARG A 48 -0.52 15.83 6.72
C ARG A 48 0.42 15.30 5.65
N ARG A 49 1.34 14.44 6.06
CA ARG A 49 2.36 13.85 5.20
C ARG A 49 2.40 12.33 5.34
N PHE A 50 2.83 11.67 4.27
CA PHE A 50 2.96 10.22 4.19
C PHE A 50 4.43 9.84 3.95
N SER A 51 4.88 8.77 4.58
CA SER A 51 6.11 8.06 4.18
C SER A 51 5.83 7.08 3.05
N ALA A 52 6.86 6.50 2.45
CA ALA A 52 6.66 5.47 1.42
C ALA A 52 5.89 4.25 1.95
N ILE A 53 6.12 3.86 3.21
CA ILE A 53 5.35 2.78 3.87
C ILE A 53 3.87 3.16 4.01
N GLN A 54 3.55 4.40 4.40
CA GLN A 54 2.16 4.85 4.53
C GLN A 54 1.46 4.97 3.17
N LEU A 55 2.21 5.28 2.11
CA LEU A 55 1.70 5.22 0.75
C LEU A 55 1.48 3.78 0.26
N LEU A 56 2.37 2.84 0.62
CA LEU A 56 2.17 1.41 0.36
C LEU A 56 0.92 0.89 1.05
N HIS A 57 0.73 1.27 2.32
CA HIS A 57 -0.48 0.97 3.07
C HIS A 57 -1.72 1.43 2.31
N ALA A 58 -1.76 2.71 1.90
CA ALA A 58 -2.88 3.26 1.18
C ALA A 58 -3.13 2.60 -0.20
N ASP A 59 -2.08 2.20 -0.91
CA ASP A 59 -2.19 1.48 -2.19
C ASP A 59 -2.79 0.07 -2.00
N LEU A 60 -2.41 -0.62 -0.92
CA LEU A 60 -3.01 -1.91 -0.55
C LEU A 60 -4.48 -1.76 -0.13
N VAL A 61 -4.82 -0.73 0.66
CA VAL A 61 -6.22 -0.42 0.99
C VAL A 61 -7.03 -0.11 -0.28
N GLY A 62 -6.45 0.63 -1.21
CA GLY A 62 -6.98 0.89 -2.55
C GLY A 62 -7.34 -0.39 -3.29
N LEU A 63 -6.36 -1.28 -3.45
CA LEU A 63 -6.51 -2.57 -4.13
C LEU A 63 -7.62 -3.41 -3.50
N LEU A 64 -7.64 -3.50 -2.17
CA LEU A 64 -8.65 -4.27 -1.43
C LEU A 64 -10.05 -3.66 -1.60
N ALA A 65 -10.18 -2.34 -1.53
CA ALA A 65 -11.47 -1.67 -1.62
C ALA A 65 -12.04 -1.64 -3.04
N PHE A 66 -11.24 -1.28 -4.03
CA PHE A 66 -11.74 -1.06 -5.39
C PHE A 66 -11.83 -2.35 -6.20
N THR A 67 -10.84 -3.23 -6.08
CA THR A 67 -10.77 -4.49 -6.84
C THR A 67 -11.52 -5.60 -6.13
N MET A 68 -11.31 -5.75 -4.82
CA MET A 68 -11.86 -6.87 -4.04
C MET A 68 -13.13 -6.52 -3.26
N LYS A 69 -13.61 -5.27 -3.34
CA LYS A 69 -14.81 -4.77 -2.65
C LYS A 69 -14.77 -4.96 -1.12
N VAL A 70 -13.57 -4.98 -0.55
CA VAL A 70 -13.38 -5.05 0.90
C VAL A 70 -13.65 -3.67 1.52
N PRO A 71 -14.43 -3.55 2.59
CA PRO A 71 -14.60 -2.28 3.30
C PRO A 71 -13.25 -1.65 3.69
N PRO A 72 -13.02 -0.35 3.49
CA PRO A 72 -11.72 0.28 3.74
C PRO A 72 -11.20 0.11 5.18
N SER A 73 -12.09 0.00 6.18
CA SER A 73 -11.71 -0.30 7.57
C SER A 73 -11.06 -1.68 7.72
N ILE A 74 -11.59 -2.69 7.04
CA ILE A 74 -11.07 -4.06 7.03
C ILE A 74 -9.83 -4.13 6.15
N GLY A 75 -9.86 -3.47 4.98
CA GLY A 75 -8.71 -3.35 4.10
C GLY A 75 -7.51 -2.71 4.80
N SER A 76 -7.74 -1.70 5.64
CA SER A 76 -6.72 -1.04 6.46
C SER A 76 -6.03 -2.00 7.43
N ALA A 77 -6.81 -2.84 8.14
CA ALA A 77 -6.25 -3.84 9.05
C ALA A 77 -5.48 -4.94 8.32
N ILE A 78 -5.99 -5.39 7.16
CA ILE A 78 -5.30 -6.36 6.29
C ILE A 78 -3.97 -5.77 5.79
N ALA A 79 -3.97 -4.51 5.34
CA ALA A 79 -2.78 -3.81 4.86
C ALA A 79 -1.73 -3.62 5.96
N ASP A 80 -2.15 -3.27 7.19
CA ASP A 80 -1.26 -3.17 8.35
C ASP A 80 -0.55 -4.51 8.61
N ASN A 81 -1.30 -5.61 8.68
CA ASN A 81 -0.72 -6.95 8.87
C ASN A 81 0.20 -7.35 7.71
N ALA A 82 -0.23 -7.10 6.47
CA ALA A 82 0.54 -7.45 5.29
C ALA A 82 1.91 -6.73 5.23
N ILE A 83 1.95 -5.46 5.67
CA ILE A 83 3.20 -4.69 5.74
C ILE A 83 4.07 -5.16 6.90
N ALA A 84 3.49 -5.42 8.08
CA ALA A 84 4.24 -5.89 9.24
C ALA A 84 4.94 -7.23 8.99
N GLU A 85 4.28 -8.13 8.26
CA GLU A 85 4.80 -9.47 7.92
C GLU A 85 5.73 -9.45 6.69
N TYR A 86 5.81 -8.33 5.95
CA TYR A 86 6.65 -8.26 4.75
C TYR A 86 8.06 -7.75 5.10
N ASP A 87 8.94 -8.68 5.44
CA ASP A 87 10.33 -8.43 5.87
C ASP A 87 11.24 -7.79 4.81
N SER A 88 10.91 -7.97 3.53
CA SER A 88 11.76 -7.58 2.40
C SER A 88 11.45 -6.18 1.84
N ILE A 89 10.59 -5.39 2.49
CA ILE A 89 10.20 -4.03 2.05
C ILE A 89 11.41 -3.14 1.81
N GLU A 90 12.35 -3.10 2.75
CA GLU A 90 13.53 -2.23 2.68
C GLU A 90 14.47 -2.66 1.54
N GLY A 91 14.68 -3.98 1.37
CA GLY A 91 15.46 -4.53 0.27
C GLY A 91 14.86 -4.17 -1.09
N ASP A 92 13.55 -4.41 -1.27
CA ASP A 92 12.82 -4.05 -2.49
C ASP A 92 12.88 -2.55 -2.77
N PHE A 93 12.73 -1.71 -1.75
CA PHE A 93 12.82 -0.26 -1.88
C PHE A 93 14.19 0.16 -2.41
N LEU A 94 15.26 -0.33 -1.80
CA LEU A 94 16.63 -0.03 -2.20
C LEU A 94 16.96 -0.54 -3.61
N GLU A 95 16.49 -1.73 -3.98
CA GLU A 95 16.71 -2.27 -5.33
C GLU A 95 16.09 -1.37 -6.40
N VAL A 96 14.85 -0.91 -6.17
CA VAL A 96 14.14 0.00 -7.08
C VAL A 96 14.84 1.35 -7.21
N PHE A 97 15.19 1.96 -6.08
CA PHE A 97 15.81 3.28 -6.05
C PHE A 97 17.25 3.27 -6.59
N ASN A 98 17.96 2.15 -6.48
CA ASN A 98 19.28 1.97 -7.10
C ASN A 98 19.21 1.58 -8.58
N GLY A 99 18.01 1.46 -9.16
CA GLY A 99 17.82 1.14 -10.58
C GLY A 99 18.29 -0.25 -10.99
N LYS A 100 18.33 -1.19 -10.05
CA LYS A 100 18.56 -2.59 -10.39
C LYS A 100 17.32 -3.13 -11.11
N HIS A 101 17.52 -3.76 -12.28
CA HIS A 101 16.46 -4.54 -12.91
C HIS A 101 16.07 -5.67 -11.95
N PHE A 102 14.77 -5.80 -11.68
CA PHE A 102 14.25 -6.86 -10.81
C PHE A 102 14.77 -8.21 -11.29
N ALA A 103 15.68 -8.82 -10.53
CA ALA A 103 15.87 -10.24 -10.66
C ALA A 103 14.50 -10.88 -10.41
N ALA A 104 14.09 -11.82 -11.27
CA ALA A 104 12.88 -12.59 -11.06
C ALA A 104 12.81 -13.05 -9.59
N PRO A 105 11.64 -13.01 -8.94
CA PRO A 105 11.55 -13.32 -7.52
C PRO A 105 12.25 -14.66 -7.23
N PRO A 106 13.10 -14.74 -6.19
CA PRO A 106 13.79 -15.97 -5.85
C PRO A 106 12.78 -17.10 -5.74
N ALA A 107 13.07 -18.22 -6.40
CA ALA A 107 12.13 -19.32 -6.62
C ALA A 107 11.68 -20.05 -5.33
N SER A 108 12.18 -19.68 -4.16
CA SER A 108 11.85 -20.32 -2.89
C SER A 108 11.93 -19.36 -1.72
N GLY A 109 10.80 -19.16 -1.04
CA GLY A 109 10.69 -18.56 0.29
C GLY A 109 9.90 -17.25 0.31
N GLY A 110 8.56 -17.35 0.35
CA GLY A 110 7.66 -16.20 0.50
C GLY A 110 7.68 -15.23 -0.68
N ASN A 111 6.86 -15.46 -1.72
CA ASN A 111 6.82 -14.64 -2.94
C ASN A 111 6.24 -13.22 -2.73
N GLY A 112 6.36 -12.65 -1.52
CA GLY A 112 5.71 -11.42 -1.10
C GLY A 112 4.18 -11.46 -1.26
N LYS A 113 3.59 -12.66 -1.20
CA LYS A 113 2.16 -12.89 -1.25
C LYS A 113 1.67 -13.19 0.17
N MET A 114 0.64 -12.50 0.60
CA MET A 114 -0.01 -12.71 1.89
C MET A 114 -1.42 -13.24 1.66
N THR A 115 -1.83 -14.24 2.44
CA THR A 115 -3.14 -14.88 2.31
C THR A 115 -4.02 -14.52 3.50
N PHE A 116 -5.25 -14.09 3.23
CA PHE A 116 -6.24 -13.74 4.24
C PHE A 116 -7.55 -14.47 3.98
N ASN A 117 -8.07 -15.16 4.99
CA ASN A 117 -9.37 -15.81 4.91
C ASN A 117 -10.46 -14.84 5.37
N LEU A 118 -11.37 -14.51 4.46
CA LEU A 118 -12.54 -13.68 4.70
C LEU A 118 -13.82 -14.49 4.49
N VAL A 119 -14.95 -13.94 4.90
CA VAL A 119 -16.29 -14.51 4.71
C VAL A 119 -17.14 -13.49 3.96
N ARG A 120 -17.86 -13.95 2.93
CA ARG A 120 -18.80 -13.13 2.18
C ARG A 120 -20.14 -13.09 2.92
N THR A 121 -20.59 -11.90 3.26
CA THR A 121 -21.92 -11.70 3.86
C THR A 121 -23.02 -11.72 2.79
N PRO A 122 -24.31 -11.91 3.15
CA PRO A 122 -25.42 -11.85 2.20
C PRO A 122 -25.55 -10.54 1.41
N GLY A 123 -24.92 -9.45 1.90
CA GLY A 123 -24.84 -8.16 1.21
C GLY A 123 -23.64 -8.00 0.27
N ASP A 124 -22.96 -9.10 -0.06
CA ASP A 124 -21.76 -9.14 -0.91
C ASP A 124 -20.52 -8.42 -0.32
N ILE A 125 -20.54 -8.15 0.99
CA ILE A 125 -19.44 -7.52 1.71
C ILE A 125 -18.55 -8.58 2.34
N LEU A 126 -17.23 -8.47 2.15
CA LEU A 126 -16.23 -9.33 2.79
C LEU A 126 -15.89 -8.86 4.21
N ARG A 127 -15.87 -9.79 5.17
CA ARG A 127 -15.43 -9.55 6.55
C ARG A 127 -14.43 -10.60 7.04
N PRO A 128 -13.64 -10.32 8.10
CA PRO A 128 -12.79 -11.33 8.71
C PRO A 128 -13.59 -12.55 9.14
N TRP A 129 -12.97 -13.72 9.00
CA TRP A 129 -13.50 -15.00 9.49
C TRP A 129 -13.67 -14.96 11.01
N GLN A 130 -14.77 -15.51 11.50
CA GLN A 130 -15.10 -15.64 12.92
C GLN A 130 -15.51 -17.08 13.27
N PRO A 131 -15.38 -17.50 14.55
CA PRO A 131 -15.87 -18.80 14.97
C PRO A 131 -17.39 -18.95 14.70
N GLY A 132 -17.77 -20.04 14.03
CA GLY A 132 -19.17 -20.32 13.65
C GLY A 132 -19.53 -19.96 12.21
N ASP A 133 -18.63 -19.33 11.46
CA ASP A 133 -18.81 -19.10 10.03
C ASP A 133 -18.76 -20.41 9.24
N ARG A 134 -19.54 -20.47 8.15
CA ARG A 134 -19.59 -21.63 7.29
C ARG A 134 -18.46 -21.55 6.26
N GLU A 135 -17.84 -22.70 6.01
CA GLU A 135 -16.74 -22.83 5.03
C GLU A 135 -17.17 -22.52 3.60
N GLU A 136 -18.42 -22.78 3.26
CA GLU A 136 -19.02 -22.44 1.95
C GLU A 136 -19.04 -20.94 1.64
N ASP A 137 -19.04 -20.08 2.67
CA ASP A 137 -19.02 -18.62 2.54
C ASP A 137 -17.59 -18.04 2.56
N GLY A 138 -16.58 -18.92 2.70
CA GLY A 138 -15.17 -18.58 2.80
C GLY A 138 -14.57 -18.09 1.48
N VAL A 139 -13.89 -16.96 1.53
CA VAL A 139 -13.11 -16.40 0.42
C VAL A 139 -11.67 -16.20 0.86
N MET A 140 -10.75 -16.82 0.15
CA MET A 140 -9.32 -16.62 0.34
C MET A 140 -8.82 -15.47 -0.53
N ILE A 141 -8.36 -14.38 0.08
CA ILE A 141 -7.67 -13.29 -0.62
C ILE A 141 -6.17 -13.59 -0.66
N VAL A 142 -5.56 -13.45 -1.84
CA VAL A 142 -4.11 -13.48 -2.02
C VAL A 142 -3.63 -12.08 -2.42
N LEU A 143 -2.94 -11.40 -1.51
CA LEU A 143 -2.45 -10.03 -1.69
C LEU A 143 -0.97 -10.05 -2.12
N PRO A 144 -0.61 -9.61 -3.34
CA PRO A 144 0.75 -9.65 -3.84
C PRO A 144 1.58 -8.43 -3.38
N VAL A 145 1.83 -8.31 -2.07
CA VAL A 145 2.50 -7.18 -1.40
C VAL A 145 3.80 -6.76 -2.09
N ALA A 146 4.70 -7.69 -2.40
CA ALA A 146 5.97 -7.36 -3.09
C ALA A 146 5.74 -6.70 -4.44
N LEU A 147 4.80 -7.23 -5.24
CA LEU A 147 4.47 -6.65 -6.53
C LEU A 147 3.85 -5.26 -6.37
N VAL A 148 3.01 -5.06 -5.34
CA VAL A 148 2.42 -3.76 -5.03
C VAL A 148 3.51 -2.75 -4.66
N ALA A 149 4.35 -3.09 -3.69
CA ALA A 149 5.47 -2.29 -3.20
C ALA A 149 6.41 -1.86 -4.33
N ARG A 150 6.90 -2.80 -5.14
CA ARG A 150 7.84 -2.52 -6.24
C ARG A 150 7.27 -1.54 -7.25
N GLY A 151 6.03 -1.74 -7.69
CA GLY A 151 5.41 -0.83 -8.65
C GLY A 151 5.13 0.56 -8.06
N LEU A 152 4.79 0.65 -6.78
CA LEU A 152 4.64 1.92 -6.08
C LEU A 152 5.98 2.66 -5.99
N PHE A 153 7.03 1.97 -5.54
CA PHE A 153 8.38 2.54 -5.42
C PHE A 153 8.94 2.98 -6.76
N ALA A 154 8.65 2.25 -7.84
CA ALA A 154 9.04 2.64 -9.19
C ALA A 154 8.37 3.96 -9.62
N LYS A 155 7.08 4.13 -9.33
CA LYS A 155 6.38 5.41 -9.56
C LYS A 155 6.95 6.53 -8.70
N MET A 156 7.22 6.27 -7.42
CA MET A 156 7.83 7.25 -6.51
C MET A 156 9.17 7.75 -7.01
N ARG A 157 10.03 6.83 -7.47
CA ARG A 157 11.34 7.16 -8.02
C ARG A 157 11.20 8.12 -9.21
N VAL A 158 10.34 7.78 -10.18
CA VAL A 158 10.09 8.65 -11.36
C VAL A 158 9.59 10.03 -10.93
N LEU A 159 8.67 10.10 -9.95
CA LEU A 159 8.15 11.37 -9.43
C LEU A 159 9.25 12.22 -8.78
N ILE A 160 10.14 11.60 -7.98
CA ILE A 160 11.25 12.29 -7.32
C ILE A 160 12.27 12.78 -8.35
N GLU A 161 12.63 11.93 -9.32
CA GLU A 161 13.54 12.29 -10.41
C GLU A 161 12.99 13.48 -11.21
N ALA A 162 11.71 13.46 -11.58
CA ALA A 162 11.06 14.58 -12.26
C ALA A 162 11.10 15.88 -11.43
N ARG A 163 10.87 15.81 -10.12
CA ARG A 163 10.96 16.97 -9.21
C ARG A 163 12.38 17.52 -9.12
N SER A 164 13.39 16.66 -9.08
CA SER A 164 14.78 17.12 -9.04
C SER A 164 15.23 17.84 -10.31
N ILE A 165 14.64 17.50 -11.46
CA ILE A 165 14.93 18.17 -12.75
C ILE A 165 14.23 19.54 -12.81
N GLY A 166 12.98 19.64 -12.34
CA GLY A 166 12.18 20.87 -12.42
C GLY A 166 12.56 22.00 -11.45
N VAL A 167 13.49 21.78 -10.53
CA VAL A 167 13.99 22.81 -9.59
C VAL A 167 15.26 23.51 -10.12
N GLY A 168 15.77 23.08 -11.28
CA GLY A 168 17.00 23.60 -11.90
C GLY A 168 16.82 24.57 -13.08
N SER A 169 15.64 25.16 -13.28
CA SER A 169 15.33 26.06 -14.40
C SER A 169 14.76 27.40 -13.96
#